data_AF-A0A293MCA8-F1
#
_entry.id   AF-A0A293MCA8-F1
#
_cell.length_a   1.000
_cell.length_b   1.000
_cell.length_c   1.000
_cell.angle_alpha   90.00
_cell.angle_beta   90.00
_cell.angle_gamma   90.00
#
_symmetry.space_group_name_H-M   'P 1'
#
loop_
_entity.id
_entity.type
_entity.pdbx_description
1 polymer ?
#
loop_
_entity_poly.entity_id
_entity_poly.type
_entity_poly.pdbx_seq_one_letter_code
_entity_poly.pdbx_strand_id
1 'polypeptide(L)'
;MKSDPKYTVRVLSTEAKAALTALEKEYTAPVKEEKKAVRRADKTNAAHYSTGAVAAALTSTVMMPETTHEPAVLSDDVVRYSLVKKKGYVQLATTHGNLNLELYCNLVPKTCNNFISLCQKGYYKGTKFHRSIRNFILQGGDPTGTGKGGESIWGKPFKDEMKPNLVHQGRGVLSMANEGPNTNGSQFFITYRSCRHLDNKHTVFGKLVGGLETLAAIEAIETDNKDRPIEDIFIRDTVVFVDPFQEVDEQLKKERQQKPPEEPVAKPQQPLKTFHSGIGKYIDPALCKEGSPEESVNKKQKLVADAQFKDFSTW
;
A
#
# COMPACT_ATOMS: atom_id res chain seq x y z
N MET A 1 -23.34 43.41 -29.11
CA MET A 1 -23.60 44.22 -27.88
C MET A 1 -24.88 43.82 -27.11
N LYS A 2 -25.73 42.88 -27.58
CA LYS A 2 -26.92 42.38 -26.83
C LYS A 2 -26.73 40.99 -26.18
N SER A 3 -25.52 40.44 -26.24
CA SER A 3 -25.24 39.04 -25.82
C SER A 3 -24.41 38.93 -24.54
N ASP A 4 -24.09 40.05 -23.90
CA ASP A 4 -23.42 40.04 -22.59
C ASP A 4 -24.48 40.03 -21.48
N PRO A 5 -24.54 39.01 -20.62
CA PRO A 5 -25.54 38.91 -19.55
C PRO A 5 -25.42 40.05 -18.53
N LYS A 6 -24.27 40.75 -18.46
CA LYS A 6 -24.05 41.93 -17.61
C LYS A 6 -24.72 43.21 -18.13
N TYR A 7 -25.12 43.26 -19.40
CA TYR A 7 -25.74 44.45 -19.99
C TYR A 7 -27.17 44.66 -19.47
N THR A 8 -27.95 43.58 -19.33
CA THR A 8 -29.34 43.60 -18.85
C THR A 8 -29.45 43.88 -17.34
N VAL A 9 -28.35 43.72 -16.59
CA VAL A 9 -28.29 43.98 -15.13
C VAL A 9 -28.37 45.48 -14.81
N ARG A 10 -28.03 46.36 -15.75
CA ARG A 10 -28.05 47.82 -15.54
C ARG A 10 -29.47 48.39 -15.38
N VAL A 11 -30.50 47.71 -15.89
CA VAL A 11 -31.89 48.19 -15.90
C VAL A 11 -32.72 47.57 -14.76
N LEU A 12 -32.09 46.85 -13.83
CA LEU A 12 -32.80 46.20 -12.73
C LEU A 12 -33.32 47.20 -11.69
N SER A 13 -34.53 46.93 -11.19
CA SER A 13 -35.14 47.64 -10.07
C SER A 13 -34.28 47.54 -8.81
N THR A 14 -34.43 48.51 -7.90
CA THR A 14 -33.69 48.55 -6.63
C THR A 14 -33.95 47.31 -5.76
N GLU A 15 -35.19 46.81 -5.77
CA GLU A 15 -35.59 45.57 -5.09
C GLU A 15 -34.91 44.33 -5.68
N ALA A 16 -34.82 44.24 -7.01
CA ALA A 16 -34.14 43.13 -7.68
C ALA A 16 -32.62 43.15 -7.39
N LYS A 17 -32.02 44.33 -7.29
CA LYS A 17 -30.61 44.47 -6.89
C LYS A 17 -30.40 44.03 -5.44
N ALA A 18 -31.28 44.41 -4.52
CA ALA A 18 -31.22 44.00 -3.12
C ALA A 18 -31.36 42.47 -2.98
N ALA A 19 -32.32 41.87 -3.69
CA ALA A 19 -32.51 40.41 -3.70
C ALA A 19 -31.29 39.67 -4.24
N LEU A 20 -30.67 40.15 -5.33
CA LEU A 20 -29.44 39.57 -5.87
C LEU A 20 -28.27 39.68 -4.89
N THR A 21 -28.11 40.83 -4.21
CA THR A 21 -27.05 40.99 -3.20
C THR A 21 -27.27 40.12 -1.96
N ALA A 22 -28.53 39.85 -1.58
CA ALA A 22 -28.84 38.91 -0.50
C ALA A 22 -28.52 37.46 -0.94
N LEU A 23 -28.89 37.09 -2.16
CA LEU A 23 -28.55 35.80 -2.77
C LEU A 23 -27.04 35.59 -2.88
N GLU A 24 -26.28 36.59 -3.29
CA GLU A 24 -24.81 36.50 -3.36
C GLU A 24 -24.16 36.37 -1.97
N LYS A 25 -24.77 36.94 -0.92
CA LYS A 25 -24.31 36.78 0.47
C LYS A 25 -24.64 35.41 1.06
N GLU A 26 -25.81 34.84 0.72
CA GLU A 26 -26.23 33.52 1.17
C GLU A 26 -25.61 32.40 0.32
N TYR A 27 -25.19 32.70 -0.91
CA TYR A 27 -24.60 31.73 -1.82
C TYR A 27 -23.20 31.32 -1.35
N THR A 28 -23.13 30.15 -0.73
CA THR A 28 -21.87 29.42 -0.57
C THR A 28 -21.67 28.57 -1.81
N ALA A 29 -20.68 28.93 -2.65
CA ALA A 29 -20.31 28.10 -3.78
C ALA A 29 -19.97 26.69 -3.26
N PRO A 30 -20.47 25.61 -3.89
CA PRO A 30 -20.08 24.27 -3.50
C PRO A 30 -18.56 24.19 -3.60
N VAL A 31 -17.92 23.73 -2.52
CA VAL A 31 -16.47 23.49 -2.50
C VAL A 31 -16.18 22.62 -3.71
N LYS A 32 -15.47 23.16 -4.70
CA LYS A 32 -14.86 22.35 -5.75
C LYS A 32 -13.85 21.49 -5.04
N GLU A 33 -14.26 20.30 -4.63
CA GLU A 33 -13.32 19.25 -4.30
C GLU A 33 -12.43 19.11 -5.53
N GLU A 34 -11.18 19.52 -5.40
CA GLU A 34 -10.15 19.18 -6.35
C GLU A 34 -10.16 17.65 -6.41
N LYS A 35 -10.82 17.11 -7.44
CA LYS A 35 -10.79 15.68 -7.72
C LYS A 35 -9.32 15.35 -7.86
N LYS A 36 -8.71 14.74 -6.83
CA LYS A 36 -7.37 14.18 -6.90
C LYS A 36 -7.32 13.40 -8.20
N ALA A 37 -6.39 13.76 -9.09
CA ALA A 37 -6.28 13.13 -10.39
C ALA A 37 -6.28 11.60 -10.20
N VAL A 38 -7.35 10.95 -10.67
CA VAL A 38 -7.49 9.49 -10.56
C VAL A 38 -6.39 8.91 -11.44
N ARG A 39 -5.32 8.42 -10.81
CA ARG A 39 -4.24 7.72 -11.51
C ARG A 39 -4.85 6.48 -12.16
N ARG A 40 -4.56 6.25 -13.44
CA ARG A 40 -4.96 5.02 -14.15
C ARG A 40 -3.95 3.91 -13.90
N ALA A 41 -4.42 2.66 -13.90
CA ALA A 41 -3.57 1.50 -13.69
C ALA A 41 -2.64 1.26 -14.89
N ASP A 42 -1.33 1.28 -14.65
CA ASP A 42 -0.34 0.77 -15.61
C ASP A 42 -0.34 -0.78 -15.63
N LYS A 43 0.31 -1.38 -16.63
CA LYS A 43 0.48 -2.86 -16.69
C LYS A 43 1.09 -3.47 -15.43
N THR A 44 1.94 -2.72 -14.72
CA THR A 44 2.60 -3.16 -13.49
C THR A 44 1.81 -2.82 -12.23
N ASN A 45 0.87 -1.88 -12.31
CA ASN A 45 0.12 -1.35 -11.16
C ASN A 45 -1.38 -1.71 -11.19
N ALA A 46 -1.79 -2.54 -12.16
CA ALA A 46 -3.16 -3.05 -12.24
C ALA A 46 -3.40 -4.14 -11.20
N ALA A 47 -4.38 -3.92 -10.33
CA ALA A 47 -4.86 -4.96 -9.42
C ALA A 47 -5.63 -6.04 -10.20
N HIS A 48 -5.70 -7.24 -9.62
CA HIS A 48 -6.58 -8.32 -10.11
C HIS A 48 -8.06 -8.04 -9.85
N TYR A 49 -8.39 -7.07 -9.01
CA TYR A 49 -9.76 -6.64 -8.70
C TYR A 49 -10.06 -5.26 -9.30
N SER A 50 -11.34 -4.95 -9.50
CA SER A 50 -11.77 -3.67 -10.06
C SER A 50 -12.03 -2.59 -9.02
N THR A 51 -12.16 -1.36 -9.49
CA THR A 51 -12.52 -0.20 -8.66
C THR A 51 -13.92 -0.33 -8.04
N GLY A 52 -14.75 -1.25 -8.52
CA GLY A 52 -16.13 -1.43 -8.07
C GLY A 52 -17.10 -0.33 -8.55
N ALA A 53 -16.61 0.64 -9.33
CA ALA A 53 -17.39 1.80 -9.74
C ALA A 53 -18.56 1.43 -10.66
N VAL A 54 -18.40 0.45 -11.55
CA VAL A 54 -19.50 -0.11 -12.38
C VAL A 54 -20.63 -0.69 -11.50
N ALA A 55 -20.28 -1.45 -10.45
CA ALA A 55 -21.26 -2.05 -9.56
C ALA A 55 -21.93 -1.02 -8.63
N ALA A 56 -21.17 -0.02 -8.18
CA ALA A 56 -21.70 1.08 -7.39
C ALA A 56 -22.65 1.96 -8.22
N ALA A 57 -22.30 2.24 -9.47
CA ALA A 57 -23.13 3.00 -10.40
C ALA A 57 -24.42 2.26 -10.78
N LEU A 58 -24.38 0.93 -10.84
CA LEU A 58 -25.59 0.12 -11.09
C LEU A 58 -26.59 0.18 -9.92
N THR A 59 -26.10 0.24 -8.68
CA THR A 59 -26.94 0.14 -7.48
C THR A 59 -27.31 1.49 -6.86
N SER A 60 -26.62 2.57 -7.24
CA SER A 60 -26.87 3.91 -6.69
C SER A 60 -27.58 4.82 -7.69
N THR A 61 -28.60 5.54 -7.21
CA THR A 61 -29.33 6.54 -8.00
C THR A 61 -28.59 7.89 -8.10
N VAL A 62 -27.52 8.06 -7.31
CA VAL A 62 -26.79 9.33 -7.13
C VAL A 62 -25.46 9.35 -7.91
N MET A 63 -24.88 8.18 -8.22
CA MET A 63 -23.65 8.13 -9.02
C MET A 63 -23.94 8.14 -10.53
N MET A 64 -22.97 8.61 -11.30
CA MET A 64 -23.05 8.55 -12.76
C MET A 64 -22.91 7.09 -13.23
N PRO A 65 -23.68 6.64 -14.23
CA PRO A 65 -23.57 5.30 -14.77
C PRO A 65 -22.21 5.10 -15.43
N GLU A 66 -21.37 4.24 -14.85
CA GLU A 66 -20.10 3.81 -15.43
C GLU A 66 -20.27 2.44 -16.10
N THR A 67 -19.87 2.33 -17.36
CA THR A 67 -19.96 1.09 -18.16
C THR A 67 -18.62 0.40 -18.35
N THR A 68 -17.52 1.07 -18.04
CA THR A 68 -16.16 0.58 -18.24
C THR A 68 -15.59 -0.04 -16.96
N HIS A 69 -15.28 -1.33 -17.01
CA HIS A 69 -14.65 -2.02 -15.91
C HIS A 69 -13.16 -1.69 -15.84
N GLU A 70 -12.77 -0.77 -14.96
CA GLU A 70 -11.37 -0.41 -14.73
C GLU A 70 -10.76 -1.24 -13.58
N PRO A 71 -9.57 -1.83 -13.75
CA PRO A 71 -8.85 -2.47 -12.65
C PRO A 71 -8.46 -1.43 -11.61
N ALA A 72 -8.54 -1.78 -10.33
CA ALA A 72 -8.12 -0.89 -9.27
C ALA A 72 -6.61 -0.64 -9.36
N VAL A 73 -6.19 0.58 -9.06
CA VAL A 73 -4.78 0.96 -9.07
C VAL A 73 -4.15 0.53 -7.76
N LEU A 74 -3.18 -0.37 -7.80
CA LEU A 74 -2.37 -0.70 -6.63
C LEU A 74 -1.57 0.53 -6.18
N SER A 75 -1.17 0.56 -4.90
CA SER A 75 -0.27 1.62 -4.46
C SER A 75 1.14 1.32 -4.95
N ASP A 76 1.87 2.37 -5.36
CA ASP A 76 3.25 2.25 -5.86
C ASP A 76 4.14 1.46 -4.88
N ASP A 77 3.90 1.60 -3.57
CA ASP A 77 4.60 0.86 -2.51
C ASP A 77 4.37 -0.66 -2.59
N VAL A 78 3.15 -1.12 -2.85
CA VAL A 78 2.84 -2.56 -2.91
C VAL A 78 3.53 -3.21 -4.12
N VAL A 79 3.54 -2.52 -5.25
CA VAL A 79 4.26 -2.98 -6.45
C VAL A 79 5.76 -3.02 -6.18
N ARG A 80 6.31 -1.92 -5.62
CA ARG A 80 7.73 -1.82 -5.25
C ARG A 80 8.16 -2.98 -4.36
N TYR A 81 7.39 -3.27 -3.31
CA TYR A 81 7.71 -4.31 -2.34
C TYR A 81 7.65 -5.72 -2.90
N SER A 82 6.82 -5.99 -3.91
CA SER A 82 6.75 -7.32 -4.54
C SER A 82 8.01 -7.69 -5.33
N LEU A 83 8.78 -6.68 -5.78
CA LEU A 83 9.96 -6.86 -6.61
C LEU A 83 11.25 -7.05 -5.78
N VAL A 84 11.22 -6.69 -4.49
CA VAL A 84 12.39 -6.75 -3.61
C VAL A 84 12.64 -8.21 -3.20
N LYS A 85 13.68 -8.81 -3.78
CA LYS A 85 14.11 -10.20 -3.50
C LYS A 85 15.49 -10.30 -2.83
N LYS A 86 16.21 -9.20 -2.71
CA LYS A 86 17.52 -9.14 -2.07
C LYS A 86 17.40 -8.74 -0.60
N LYS A 87 18.33 -9.25 0.22
CA LYS A 87 18.49 -8.83 1.61
C LYS A 87 19.23 -7.50 1.68
N GLY A 88 18.94 -6.70 2.70
CA GLY A 88 19.65 -5.45 2.99
C GLY A 88 20.73 -5.65 4.04
N TYR A 89 21.79 -4.84 3.99
CA TYR A 89 22.84 -4.82 5.02
C TYR A 89 23.07 -3.40 5.51
N VAL A 90 23.02 -3.22 6.84
CA VAL A 90 23.21 -1.92 7.50
C VAL A 90 24.18 -2.08 8.65
N GLN A 91 25.09 -1.13 8.80
CA GLN A 91 25.97 -1.04 9.95
C GLN A 91 25.61 0.16 10.80
N LEU A 92 25.41 -0.08 12.10
CA LEU A 92 25.26 0.95 13.11
C LEU A 92 26.61 1.12 13.82
N ALA A 93 27.24 2.27 13.64
CA ALA A 93 28.44 2.63 14.39
C ALA A 93 27.99 3.17 15.75
N THR A 94 28.22 2.43 16.82
CA THR A 94 27.87 2.83 18.19
C THR A 94 29.11 3.25 18.98
N THR A 95 28.92 3.79 20.18
CA THR A 95 30.02 4.22 21.05
C THR A 95 30.91 3.05 21.50
N HIS A 96 30.34 1.85 21.66
CA HIS A 96 31.10 0.66 22.09
C HIS A 96 31.61 -0.19 20.92
N GLY A 97 31.27 0.15 19.67
CA GLY A 97 31.68 -0.59 18.49
C GLY A 97 30.62 -0.64 17.39
N ASN A 98 30.90 -1.42 16.35
CA ASN A 98 30.01 -1.52 15.20
C ASN A 98 29.05 -2.72 15.33
N LEU A 99 27.80 -2.53 14.92
CA LEU A 99 26.78 -3.56 14.84
C LEU A 99 26.37 -3.74 13.38
N ASN A 100 26.63 -4.92 12.81
CA ASN A 100 26.29 -5.24 11.42
C ASN A 100 24.98 -6.03 11.38
N LEU A 101 23.97 -5.45 10.74
CA LEU A 101 22.60 -5.96 10.67
C LEU A 101 22.31 -6.48 9.25
N GLU A 102 21.70 -7.65 9.17
CA GLU A 102 21.09 -8.22 7.98
C GLU A 102 19.58 -8.04 8.06
N LEU A 103 18.99 -7.45 7.01
CA LEU A 103 17.57 -7.12 6.93
C LEU A 103 16.83 -8.04 5.96
N TYR A 104 15.65 -8.51 6.37
CA TYR A 104 14.81 -9.43 5.60
C TYR A 104 13.81 -8.68 4.70
N CYS A 105 14.32 -7.90 3.75
CA CYS A 105 13.51 -7.03 2.89
C CYS A 105 12.46 -7.79 2.07
N ASN A 106 12.67 -9.08 1.79
CA ASN A 106 11.72 -9.91 1.05
C ASN A 106 10.44 -10.22 1.83
N LEU A 107 10.57 -10.38 3.14
CA LEU A 107 9.48 -10.85 4.00
C LEU A 107 8.71 -9.67 4.61
N VAL A 108 9.45 -8.63 4.99
CA VAL A 108 8.93 -7.44 5.68
C VAL A 108 9.42 -6.15 4.99
N PRO A 109 8.99 -5.96 3.73
CA PRO A 109 9.52 -4.90 2.88
C PRO A 109 9.19 -3.50 3.39
N LYS A 110 8.01 -3.28 3.99
CA LYS A 110 7.62 -1.96 4.50
C LYS A 110 8.48 -1.57 5.70
N THR A 111 8.71 -2.52 6.60
CA THR A 111 9.54 -2.31 7.79
C THR A 111 11.00 -2.04 7.42
N CYS A 112 11.56 -2.84 6.51
CA CYS A 112 12.92 -2.66 6.02
C CYS A 112 13.09 -1.33 5.27
N ASN A 113 12.14 -0.94 4.42
CA ASN A 113 12.20 0.32 3.70
C ASN A 113 12.19 1.52 4.66
N ASN A 114 11.35 1.48 5.71
CA ASN A 114 11.33 2.49 6.76
C ASN A 114 12.71 2.61 7.43
N PHE A 115 13.29 1.48 7.85
CA PHE A 115 14.58 1.48 8.53
C PHE A 115 15.73 1.98 7.65
N ILE A 116 15.85 1.49 6.41
CA ILE A 116 16.90 1.90 5.47
C ILE A 116 16.76 3.39 5.13
N SER A 117 15.55 3.85 4.84
CA SER A 117 15.29 5.26 4.53
C SER A 117 15.61 6.18 5.71
N LEU A 118 15.33 5.77 6.96
CA LEU A 118 15.72 6.53 8.16
C LEU A 118 17.24 6.56 8.35
N CYS A 119 17.93 5.46 8.06
CA CYS A 119 19.40 5.41 8.07
C CYS A 119 20.00 6.36 7.02
N GLN A 120 19.47 6.37 5.79
CA GLN A 120 19.93 7.27 4.72
C GLN A 120 19.71 8.74 5.03
N LYS A 121 18.61 9.07 5.71
CA LYS A 121 18.34 10.43 6.21
C LYS A 121 19.25 10.83 7.38
N GLY A 122 20.01 9.89 7.95
CA GLY A 122 20.81 10.12 9.16
C GLY A 122 19.96 10.31 10.42
N TYR A 123 18.71 9.83 10.43
CA TYR A 123 17.77 10.04 11.53
C TYR A 123 18.24 9.40 12.85
N TYR A 124 18.96 8.29 12.77
CA TYR A 124 19.48 7.59 13.94
C TYR A 124 20.80 8.16 14.47
N LYS A 125 21.39 9.16 13.80
CA LYS A 125 22.64 9.79 14.22
C LYS A 125 22.44 10.57 15.52
N GLY A 126 23.26 10.26 16.53
CA GLY A 126 23.17 10.86 17.87
C GLY A 126 22.04 10.30 18.73
N THR A 127 21.27 9.32 18.24
CA THR A 127 20.21 8.70 19.04
C THR A 127 20.80 7.76 20.08
N LYS A 128 20.17 7.72 21.26
CA LYS A 128 20.62 6.86 22.37
C LYS A 128 19.75 5.63 22.54
N PHE A 129 20.35 4.57 23.07
CA PHE A 129 19.60 3.42 23.58
C PHE A 129 19.04 3.76 24.95
N HIS A 130 17.76 4.15 24.98
CA HIS A 130 17.10 4.64 26.19
C HIS A 130 16.63 3.52 27.13
N ARG A 131 16.63 2.26 26.66
CA ARG A 131 16.22 1.11 27.47
C ARG A 131 17.09 -0.10 27.17
N SER A 132 17.70 -0.68 28.19
CA SER A 132 18.47 -1.92 28.11
C SER A 132 18.09 -2.80 29.29
N ILE A 133 17.66 -4.03 29.03
CA ILE A 133 17.34 -5.02 30.06
C ILE A 133 18.23 -6.22 29.83
N ARG A 134 19.08 -6.53 30.80
CA ARG A 134 20.00 -7.68 30.76
C ARG A 134 19.23 -8.98 30.47
N ASN A 135 19.79 -9.84 29.62
CA ASN A 135 19.16 -11.08 29.14
C ASN A 135 17.83 -10.93 28.38
N PHE A 136 17.39 -9.72 28.08
CA PHE A 136 16.11 -9.49 27.42
C PHE A 136 16.27 -8.70 26.12
N ILE A 137 16.24 -7.37 26.16
CA ILE A 137 16.29 -6.52 24.97
C ILE A 137 17.10 -5.25 25.17
N LEU A 138 17.63 -4.73 24.06
CA LEU A 138 18.21 -3.41 23.92
C LEU A 138 17.33 -2.59 22.97
N GLN A 139 16.68 -1.54 23.46
CA GLN A 139 15.74 -0.72 22.69
C GLN A 139 16.33 0.68 22.43
N GLY A 140 16.16 1.13 21.19
CA GLY A 140 16.65 2.42 20.68
C GLY A 140 15.82 2.95 19.53
N GLY A 141 16.35 3.94 18.82
CA GLY A 141 15.69 4.52 17.65
C GLY A 141 14.66 5.62 17.96
N ASP A 142 14.71 6.18 19.18
CA ASP A 142 13.96 7.39 19.56
C ASP A 142 14.92 8.60 19.55
N PRO A 143 14.71 9.61 18.69
CA PRO A 143 15.53 10.82 18.66
C PRO A 143 15.36 11.69 19.91
N THR A 144 14.22 11.61 20.59
CA THR A 144 13.98 12.36 21.83
C THR A 144 14.63 11.70 23.04
N GLY A 145 14.96 10.41 22.95
CA GLY A 145 15.54 9.63 24.05
C GLY A 145 14.62 9.45 25.26
N THR A 146 13.32 9.74 25.11
CA THR A 146 12.32 9.63 26.19
C THR A 146 11.72 8.22 26.28
N GLY A 147 11.72 7.49 25.15
CA GLY A 147 11.12 6.18 24.96
C GLY A 147 9.72 6.21 24.34
N LYS A 148 9.13 7.40 24.14
CA LYS A 148 7.80 7.57 23.54
C LYS A 148 7.83 8.27 22.17
N GLY A 149 9.00 8.78 21.78
CA GLY A 149 9.16 9.49 20.53
C GLY A 149 9.51 8.57 19.37
N GLY A 150 9.44 9.11 18.15
CA GLY A 150 9.89 8.41 16.96
C GLY A 150 8.81 8.30 15.89
N GLU A 151 9.11 8.81 14.71
CA GLU A 151 8.18 8.82 13.58
C GLU A 151 8.69 7.93 12.45
N SER A 152 7.77 7.31 11.72
CA SER A 152 8.11 6.60 10.50
C SER A 152 8.46 7.60 9.37
N ILE A 153 9.01 7.11 8.26
CA ILE A 153 9.28 7.95 7.09
C ILE A 153 8.02 8.59 6.49
N TRP A 154 6.84 8.05 6.79
CA TRP A 154 5.55 8.53 6.29
C TRP A 154 4.89 9.52 7.25
N GLY A 155 5.49 9.80 8.42
CA GLY A 155 4.91 10.61 9.49
C GLY A 155 3.70 9.97 10.17
N LYS A 156 3.33 8.74 9.79
CA LYS A 156 2.21 7.98 10.37
C LYS A 156 2.66 6.59 10.81
N PRO A 157 2.09 6.02 11.88
CA PRO A 157 2.37 4.65 12.25
C PRO A 157 1.99 3.68 11.11
N PHE A 158 2.73 2.58 10.96
CA PHE A 158 2.49 1.61 9.91
C PHE A 158 2.18 0.20 10.41
N LYS A 159 1.52 -0.57 9.54
CA LYS A 159 1.05 -1.93 9.79
C LYS A 159 2.16 -2.89 10.23
N ASP A 160 1.80 -3.84 11.07
CA ASP A 160 2.69 -4.96 11.43
C ASP A 160 2.84 -5.93 10.26
N GLU A 161 4.04 -6.46 10.06
CA GLU A 161 4.35 -7.44 9.00
C GLU A 161 4.86 -8.74 9.62
N MET A 162 4.02 -9.38 10.43
CA MET A 162 4.42 -10.61 11.13
C MET A 162 4.36 -11.81 10.19
N LYS A 163 5.42 -12.64 10.21
CA LYS A 163 5.50 -13.88 9.45
C LYS A 163 5.77 -15.04 10.40
N PRO A 164 5.16 -16.21 10.20
CA PRO A 164 5.36 -17.36 11.08
C PRO A 164 6.81 -17.89 11.05
N ASN A 165 7.54 -17.61 9.97
CA ASN A 165 8.93 -18.02 9.80
C ASN A 165 9.91 -17.12 10.58
N LEU A 166 9.48 -15.93 11.01
CA LEU A 166 10.32 -14.96 11.70
C LEU A 166 9.93 -14.95 13.19
N VAL A 167 10.74 -15.64 13.98
CA VAL A 167 10.56 -15.79 15.43
C VAL A 167 11.73 -15.15 16.16
N HIS A 168 11.50 -14.72 17.40
CA HIS A 168 12.52 -14.18 18.29
C HIS A 168 13.33 -15.31 18.92
N GLN A 169 13.99 -16.11 18.07
CA GLN A 169 14.86 -17.20 18.48
C GLN A 169 16.32 -16.79 18.28
N GLY A 170 17.11 -16.94 19.33
CA GLY A 170 18.53 -16.61 19.33
C GLY A 170 18.81 -15.20 19.83
N ARG A 171 20.10 -14.91 19.92
CA ARG A 171 20.64 -13.60 20.28
C ARG A 171 20.80 -12.75 19.02
N GLY A 172 20.52 -11.46 19.13
CA GLY A 172 20.70 -10.50 18.05
C GLY A 172 19.54 -10.45 17.07
N VAL A 173 18.33 -10.86 17.45
CA VAL A 173 17.16 -10.67 16.58
C VAL A 173 16.75 -9.20 16.61
N LEU A 174 16.50 -8.61 15.45
CA LEU A 174 16.12 -7.21 15.28
C LEU A 174 14.62 -7.10 14.99
N SER A 175 13.92 -6.34 15.83
CA SER A 175 12.46 -6.20 15.78
C SER A 175 12.00 -4.76 16.04
N MET A 176 10.82 -4.40 15.53
CA MET A 176 10.22 -3.08 15.76
C MET A 176 9.56 -3.01 17.14
N ALA A 177 9.77 -1.88 17.84
CA ALA A 177 8.99 -1.56 19.02
C ALA A 177 7.64 -0.95 18.60
N ASN A 178 6.57 -1.35 19.29
CA ASN A 178 5.22 -0.84 19.07
C ASN A 178 4.50 -0.67 20.42
N GLU A 179 3.43 0.14 20.41
CA GLU A 179 2.56 0.37 21.57
C GLU A 179 1.20 -0.33 21.42
N GLY A 180 1.05 -1.15 20.37
CA GLY A 180 -0.16 -1.87 20.03
C GLY A 180 -0.12 -2.38 18.59
N PRO A 181 -1.22 -2.99 18.12
CA PRO A 181 -1.30 -3.48 16.75
C PRO A 181 -1.19 -2.33 15.74
N ASN A 182 -0.33 -2.48 14.73
CA ASN A 182 -0.14 -1.56 13.61
C ASN A 182 0.37 -0.16 13.99
N THR A 183 1.09 -0.02 15.10
CA THR A 183 1.65 1.27 15.57
C THR A 183 3.17 1.38 15.44
N ASN A 184 3.77 0.75 14.40
CA ASN A 184 5.21 0.83 14.21
C ASN A 184 5.65 2.25 13.82
N GLY A 185 6.73 2.72 14.47
CA GLY A 185 7.35 4.03 14.23
C GLY A 185 8.80 3.92 13.75
N SER A 186 9.73 4.59 14.44
CA SER A 186 11.18 4.47 14.21
C SER A 186 11.91 3.60 15.22
N GLN A 187 11.28 3.31 16.37
CA GLN A 187 11.91 2.59 17.46
C GLN A 187 12.07 1.11 17.13
N PHE A 188 13.22 0.56 17.50
CA PHE A 188 13.54 -0.85 17.31
C PHE A 188 14.26 -1.39 18.54
N PHE A 189 14.29 -2.71 18.67
CA PHE A 189 15.05 -3.37 19.70
C PHE A 189 15.81 -4.58 19.15
N ILE A 190 16.91 -4.90 19.82
CA ILE A 190 17.75 -6.07 19.58
C ILE A 190 17.61 -7.00 20.78
N THR A 191 17.36 -8.29 20.55
CA THR A 191 17.24 -9.26 21.63
C THR A 191 18.61 -9.77 22.11
N TYR A 192 18.77 -9.96 23.42
CA TYR A 192 19.96 -10.64 23.98
C TYR A 192 19.77 -12.16 24.09
N ARG A 193 18.51 -12.61 24.18
CA ARG A 193 18.10 -14.01 24.33
C ARG A 193 16.88 -14.29 23.42
N SER A 194 16.60 -15.57 23.21
CA SER A 194 15.32 -16.01 22.63
C SER A 194 14.13 -15.55 23.49
N CYS A 195 13.20 -14.80 22.90
CA CYS A 195 12.04 -14.21 23.58
C CYS A 195 10.74 -14.57 22.87
N ARG A 196 10.31 -15.84 22.97
CA ARG A 196 9.11 -16.35 22.25
C ARG A 196 7.80 -15.64 22.61
N HIS A 197 7.73 -14.96 23.76
CA HIS A 197 6.54 -14.21 24.16
C HIS A 197 6.32 -12.90 23.38
N LEU A 198 7.32 -12.47 22.60
CA LEU A 198 7.26 -11.33 21.67
C LEU A 198 6.85 -11.76 20.25
N ASP A 199 6.82 -13.06 19.99
CA ASP A 199 6.37 -13.61 18.70
C ASP A 199 4.91 -13.20 18.45
N ASN A 200 4.61 -12.84 17.21
CA ASN A 200 3.30 -12.33 16.78
C ASN A 200 2.82 -11.06 17.52
N LYS A 201 3.72 -10.33 18.19
CA LYS A 201 3.45 -8.99 18.73
C LYS A 201 4.32 -7.93 18.09
N HIS A 202 5.58 -8.27 17.84
CA HIS A 202 6.54 -7.37 17.23
C HIS A 202 6.98 -7.90 15.87
N THR A 203 7.11 -6.98 14.91
CA THR A 203 7.59 -7.31 13.57
C THR A 203 9.10 -7.51 13.61
N VAL A 204 9.55 -8.76 13.44
CA VAL A 204 10.96 -9.10 13.23
C VAL A 204 11.34 -8.73 11.81
N PHE A 205 12.41 -7.95 11.65
CA PHE A 205 12.83 -7.49 10.32
C PHE A 205 14.30 -7.65 9.99
N GLY A 206 15.08 -8.16 10.94
CA GLY A 206 16.47 -8.51 10.67
C GLY A 206 17.11 -9.33 11.78
N LYS A 207 18.41 -9.54 11.63
CA LYS A 207 19.28 -10.12 12.64
C LYS A 207 20.64 -9.46 12.63
N LEU A 208 21.33 -9.52 13.76
CA LEU A 208 22.72 -9.16 13.89
C LEU A 208 23.59 -10.27 13.29
N VAL A 209 24.50 -9.90 12.40
CA VAL A 209 25.45 -10.81 11.75
C VAL A 209 26.87 -10.58 12.25
N GLY A 210 27.19 -9.35 12.65
CA GLY A 210 28.51 -9.01 13.19
C GLY A 210 28.41 -7.99 14.33
N GLY A 211 29.39 -7.98 15.23
CA GLY A 211 29.36 -7.13 16.43
C GLY A 211 28.67 -7.76 17.63
N LEU A 212 28.65 -9.10 17.71
CA LEU A 212 28.13 -9.82 18.89
C LEU A 212 28.89 -9.46 20.17
N GLU A 213 30.20 -9.20 20.05
CA GLU A 213 31.06 -8.73 21.13
C GLU A 213 30.63 -7.34 21.63
N THR A 214 30.37 -6.40 20.71
CA THR A 214 29.81 -5.08 21.03
C THR A 214 28.48 -5.21 21.77
N LEU A 215 27.61 -6.10 21.31
CA LEU A 215 26.32 -6.36 21.95
C LEU A 215 26.50 -6.94 23.37
N ALA A 216 27.49 -7.81 23.58
CA ALA A 216 27.82 -8.35 24.90
C ALA A 216 28.42 -7.28 25.83
N ALA A 217 29.27 -6.39 25.31
CA ALA A 217 29.80 -5.27 26.07
C ALA A 217 28.67 -4.31 26.52
N ILE A 218 27.72 -4.04 25.63
CA ILE A 218 26.55 -3.21 25.95
C ILE A 218 25.64 -3.89 26.99
N GLU A 219 25.49 -5.22 26.95
CA GLU A 219 24.72 -5.96 27.96
C GLU A 219 25.36 -5.94 29.35
N ALA A 220 26.69 -5.87 29.42
CA ALA A 220 27.43 -5.84 30.68
C ALA A 220 27.25 -4.52 31.45
N ILE A 221 26.82 -3.44 30.79
CA ILE A 221 26.58 -2.14 31.42
C ILE A 221 25.45 -2.26 32.45
N GLU A 222 25.61 -1.60 33.59
CA GLU A 222 24.59 -1.55 34.63
C GLU A 222 23.46 -0.59 34.25
N THR A 223 22.25 -0.94 34.66
CA THR A 223 21.02 -0.22 34.31
C THR A 223 20.34 0.26 35.58
N ASP A 224 19.83 1.49 35.54
CA ASP A 224 19.05 2.10 36.62
C ASP A 224 17.67 1.42 36.78
N ASN A 225 16.95 1.76 37.85
CA ASN A 225 15.61 1.28 38.17
C ASN A 225 14.54 1.56 37.08
N LYS A 226 14.85 2.44 36.10
CA LYS A 226 14.00 2.73 34.94
C LYS A 226 14.44 1.99 33.67
N ASP A 227 15.23 0.92 33.80
CA ASP A 227 15.84 0.15 32.71
C ASP A 227 16.74 1.00 31.79
N ARG A 228 17.22 2.15 32.28
CA ARG A 228 18.09 3.05 31.51
C ARG A 228 19.55 2.69 31.78
N PRO A 229 20.40 2.50 30.76
CA PRO A 229 21.84 2.34 30.96
C PRO A 229 22.43 3.51 31.78
N ILE A 230 23.32 3.20 32.72
CA ILE A 230 24.06 4.23 33.48
C ILE A 230 25.01 4.97 32.54
N GLU A 231 25.69 4.22 31.67
CA GLU A 231 26.48 4.77 30.58
C GLU A 231 25.60 4.98 29.35
N ASP A 232 25.44 6.23 28.90
CA ASP A 232 24.64 6.51 27.71
C ASP A 232 25.32 5.95 26.45
N ILE A 233 24.61 5.05 25.75
CA ILE A 233 25.08 4.45 24.51
C ILE A 233 24.45 5.18 23.32
N PHE A 234 25.30 5.85 22.53
CA PHE A 234 24.87 6.57 21.33
C PHE A 234 25.20 5.82 20.04
N ILE A 235 24.31 5.97 19.05
CA ILE A 235 24.58 5.65 17.65
C ILE A 235 25.27 6.86 17.03
N ARG A 236 26.54 6.72 16.66
CA ARG A 236 27.35 7.78 16.04
C ARG A 236 27.03 7.97 14.57
N ASP A 237 26.88 6.87 13.84
CA ASP A 237 26.58 6.92 12.42
C ASP A 237 25.88 5.64 11.94
N THR A 238 25.22 5.72 10.80
CA THR A 238 24.54 4.60 10.16
C THR A 238 24.96 4.49 8.70
N VAL A 239 25.59 3.38 8.35
CA VAL A 239 26.07 3.12 6.98
C VAL A 239 25.22 2.02 6.36
N VAL A 240 24.58 2.32 5.24
CA VAL A 240 23.83 1.32 4.46
C VAL A 240 24.78 0.74 3.41
N PHE A 241 25.10 -0.55 3.53
CA PHE A 241 26.00 -1.23 2.59
C PHE A 241 25.28 -1.71 1.33
N VAL A 242 24.09 -2.28 1.51
CA VAL A 242 23.28 -2.82 0.43
C VAL A 242 21.86 -2.31 0.61
N ASP A 243 21.44 -1.45 -0.32
CA ASP A 243 20.05 -1.00 -0.42
C ASP A 243 19.36 -1.72 -1.59
N PRO A 244 18.51 -2.73 -1.31
CA PRO A 244 17.79 -3.45 -2.35
C PRO A 244 16.64 -2.64 -2.95
N PHE A 245 16.22 -1.53 -2.33
CA PHE A 245 15.08 -0.75 -2.79
C PHE A 245 15.46 0.25 -3.89
N GLN A 246 16.68 0.80 -3.87
CA GLN A 246 17.15 1.72 -4.91
C GLN A 246 17.18 1.06 -6.30
N GLU A 247 17.67 -0.18 -6.39
CA GLU A 247 17.71 -0.93 -7.65
C GLU A 247 16.30 -1.09 -8.25
N VAL A 248 15.31 -1.40 -7.41
CA VAL A 248 13.92 -1.56 -7.82
C VAL A 248 13.32 -0.23 -8.28
N ASP A 249 13.63 0.86 -7.56
CA ASP A 249 13.15 2.20 -7.92
C ASP A 249 13.70 2.66 -9.27
N GLU A 250 14.98 2.40 -9.53
CA GLU A 250 15.60 2.68 -10.82
C GLU A 250 15.01 1.84 -11.94
N GLN A 251 14.73 0.56 -11.69
CA GLN A 251 14.10 -0.32 -12.66
C GLN A 251 12.68 0.12 -13.02
N LEU A 252 11.87 0.46 -12.01
CA LEU A 252 10.52 0.99 -12.21
C LEU A 252 10.54 2.32 -12.97
N LYS A 253 11.49 3.22 -12.66
CA LYS A 253 11.65 4.49 -13.38
C LYS A 253 12.01 4.27 -14.85
N LYS A 254 12.94 3.35 -15.14
CA LYS A 254 13.32 3.00 -16.51
C LYS A 254 12.15 2.41 -17.29
N GLU A 255 11.35 1.53 -16.67
CA GLU A 255 10.17 0.96 -17.31
C GLU A 255 9.11 2.04 -17.62
N ARG A 256 8.85 2.95 -16.68
CA ARG A 256 7.93 4.09 -16.88
C ARG A 256 8.41 5.09 -17.94
N GLN A 257 9.73 5.28 -18.07
CA GLN A 257 10.31 6.13 -19.12
C GLN A 257 10.24 5.48 -20.50
N GLN A 258 10.42 4.16 -20.59
CA GLN A 258 10.35 3.44 -21.87
C GLN A 258 8.91 3.23 -22.37
N LYS A 259 7.95 3.12 -21.45
CA LYS A 259 6.52 3.02 -21.74
C LYS A 259 5.80 4.14 -20.99
N PRO A 260 5.74 5.36 -21.54
CA PRO A 260 4.86 6.38 -21.00
C PRO A 260 3.43 5.82 -20.91
N PRO A 261 2.64 6.21 -19.90
CA PRO A 261 1.26 5.78 -19.81
C PRO A 261 0.58 6.09 -21.13
N GLU A 262 0.01 5.07 -21.78
CA GLU A 262 -0.75 5.25 -23.02
C GLU A 262 -1.83 6.30 -22.75
N GLU A 263 -1.67 7.49 -23.33
CA GLU A 263 -2.73 8.48 -23.38
C GLU A 263 -3.96 7.82 -24.01
N PRO A 264 -5.19 8.19 -23.59
CA PRO A 264 -6.38 7.61 -24.16
C PRO A 264 -6.42 7.93 -25.65
N VAL A 265 -6.03 6.96 -26.48
CA VAL A 265 -6.65 6.82 -27.78
C VAL A 265 -8.08 6.45 -27.44
N ALA A 266 -8.95 7.46 -27.33
CA ALA A 266 -10.37 7.26 -27.43
C ALA A 266 -10.55 6.40 -28.67
N LYS A 267 -10.80 5.09 -28.49
CA LYS A 267 -11.24 4.26 -29.60
C LYS A 267 -12.41 5.04 -30.18
N PRO A 268 -12.35 5.51 -31.44
CA PRO A 268 -13.44 6.28 -32.00
C PRO A 268 -14.68 5.47 -31.72
N GLN A 269 -15.61 6.04 -30.95
CA GLN A 269 -16.91 5.44 -30.72
C GLN A 269 -17.47 5.22 -32.12
N GLN A 270 -17.33 4.00 -32.63
CA GLN A 270 -17.91 3.67 -33.92
C GLN A 270 -19.40 3.95 -33.71
N PRO A 271 -20.02 4.82 -34.51
CA PRO A 271 -21.44 5.12 -34.34
C PRO A 271 -22.18 3.78 -34.33
N LEU A 272 -22.95 3.54 -33.28
CA LEU A 272 -23.70 2.30 -33.09
C LEU A 272 -24.42 1.99 -34.41
N LYS A 273 -24.11 0.85 -35.02
CA LYS A 273 -24.74 0.45 -36.28
C LYS A 273 -26.24 0.27 -36.02
N THR A 274 -27.05 1.05 -36.73
CA THR A 274 -28.50 0.93 -36.66
C THR A 274 -28.96 -0.13 -37.66
N PHE A 275 -29.54 -1.22 -37.19
CA PHE A 275 -30.05 -2.33 -37.99
C PHE A 275 -31.53 -2.17 -38.38
N HIS A 276 -32.28 -1.31 -37.69
CA HIS A 276 -33.70 -1.04 -37.98
C HIS A 276 -34.14 0.39 -37.64
N SER A 277 -35.23 0.84 -38.26
CA SER A 277 -35.93 2.08 -37.90
C SER A 277 -37.13 1.76 -36.99
N GLY A 278 -36.97 1.87 -35.67
CA GLY A 278 -38.06 1.67 -34.70
C GLY A 278 -37.55 1.43 -33.28
N ILE A 279 -38.33 0.76 -32.43
CA ILE A 279 -37.81 0.21 -31.16
C ILE A 279 -36.92 -1.00 -31.51
N GLY A 280 -35.73 -1.12 -30.92
CA GLY A 280 -34.78 -2.20 -31.24
C GLY A 280 -33.74 -1.89 -32.33
N LYS A 281 -33.47 -0.60 -32.63
CA LYS A 281 -32.54 -0.18 -33.71
C LYS A 281 -31.12 -0.76 -33.61
N TYR A 282 -30.68 -1.16 -32.43
CA TYR A 282 -29.32 -1.65 -32.16
C TYR A 282 -29.26 -3.15 -31.93
N ILE A 283 -30.36 -3.89 -32.18
CA ILE A 283 -30.41 -5.34 -32.04
C ILE A 283 -30.02 -5.96 -33.37
N ASP A 284 -28.96 -6.77 -33.37
CA ASP A 284 -28.45 -7.48 -34.53
C ASP A 284 -29.36 -8.68 -34.89
N PRO A 285 -30.06 -8.67 -36.05
CA PRO A 285 -30.99 -9.75 -36.41
C PRO A 285 -30.29 -11.08 -36.75
N ALA A 286 -28.97 -11.05 -36.99
CA ALA A 286 -28.16 -12.24 -37.27
C ALA A 286 -27.82 -13.03 -35.99
N LEU A 287 -27.68 -12.37 -34.85
CA LEU A 287 -27.40 -13.02 -33.56
C LEU A 287 -28.62 -13.76 -32.98
N CYS A 288 -29.84 -13.44 -33.45
CA CYS A 288 -31.07 -14.13 -33.07
C CYS A 288 -31.38 -15.39 -33.90
N LYS A 289 -30.55 -15.75 -34.89
CA LYS A 289 -30.76 -16.90 -35.79
C LYS A 289 -29.91 -18.14 -35.48
N GLU A 290 -29.50 -18.34 -34.22
CA GLU A 290 -29.06 -19.66 -33.74
C GLU A 290 -30.18 -20.34 -32.94
N GLY A 291 -31.23 -20.71 -33.67
CA GLY A 291 -32.04 -21.87 -33.37
C GLY A 291 -31.79 -22.87 -34.51
N SER A 292 -31.09 -23.95 -34.20
CA SER A 292 -30.67 -25.01 -35.13
C SER A 292 -31.81 -25.61 -35.96
N PRO A 293 -31.64 -25.78 -37.29
CA PRO A 293 -32.14 -26.92 -38.03
C PRO A 293 -31.04 -27.98 -38.15
N GLU A 294 -31.47 -29.24 -38.07
CA GLU A 294 -30.67 -30.47 -38.07
C GLU A 294 -29.73 -30.59 -39.28
N GLU A 295 -28.45 -30.92 -39.02
CA GLU A 295 -27.58 -31.58 -40.00
C GLU A 295 -27.06 -32.90 -39.43
N SER A 296 -27.20 -33.93 -40.25
CA SER A 296 -27.02 -35.35 -40.00
C SER A 296 -25.60 -35.76 -39.63
N VAL A 297 -25.46 -36.44 -38.49
CA VAL A 297 -24.22 -37.10 -38.05
C VAL A 297 -24.14 -38.52 -38.63
N ASN A 298 -23.02 -38.79 -39.31
CA ASN A 298 -22.66 -40.09 -39.86
C ASN A 298 -22.45 -41.17 -38.77
N LYS A 299 -22.92 -42.39 -39.08
CA LYS A 299 -22.89 -43.62 -38.29
C LYS A 299 -21.64 -43.86 -37.43
N LYS A 300 -21.84 -44.10 -36.13
CA LYS A 300 -21.16 -45.17 -35.36
C LYS A 300 -22.16 -45.88 -34.43
N GLN A 301 -21.98 -47.19 -34.29
CA GLN A 301 -22.97 -48.18 -33.86
C GLN A 301 -23.39 -48.10 -32.39
N LYS A 302 -24.65 -48.50 -32.16
CA LYS A 302 -25.32 -48.82 -30.89
C LYS A 302 -24.57 -49.87 -30.06
N LEU A 303 -24.55 -49.68 -28.74
CA LEU A 303 -24.81 -50.75 -27.76
C LEU A 303 -25.68 -50.16 -26.64
N VAL A 304 -26.78 -50.85 -26.36
CA VAL A 304 -27.89 -50.48 -25.46
C VAL A 304 -27.54 -50.92 -24.03
N ALA A 305 -27.88 -50.10 -23.03
CA ALA A 305 -28.09 -50.57 -21.67
C ALA A 305 -29.16 -49.71 -20.99
N ASP A 306 -30.23 -50.39 -20.58
CA ASP A 306 -31.37 -49.91 -19.80
C ASP A 306 -30.96 -49.25 -18.48
N ALA A 307 -31.57 -48.10 -18.17
CA ALA A 307 -31.77 -47.65 -16.79
C ALA A 307 -32.97 -46.69 -16.72
N GLN A 308 -34.09 -47.22 -16.23
CA GLN A 308 -35.30 -46.47 -15.84
C GLN A 308 -34.98 -45.40 -14.79
N PHE A 309 -35.47 -44.18 -15.06
CA PHE A 309 -35.43 -43.04 -14.13
C PHE A 309 -36.43 -43.26 -12.98
N LYS A 310 -36.01 -43.09 -11.72
CA LYS A 310 -36.88 -43.13 -10.54
C LYS A 310 -37.12 -41.71 -9.98
N ASP A 311 -38.36 -41.56 -9.51
CA ASP A 311 -39.04 -40.37 -9.00
C ASP A 311 -38.32 -39.62 -7.86
N PHE A 312 -38.50 -38.29 -7.82
CA PHE A 312 -37.81 -37.33 -6.93
C PHE A 312 -38.70 -36.78 -5.81
N SER A 313 -39.55 -37.60 -5.19
CA SER A 313 -40.38 -37.18 -4.06
C SER A 313 -39.75 -37.52 -2.70
N THR A 314 -38.60 -36.92 -2.40
CA THR A 314 -38.16 -36.57 -1.02
C THR A 314 -36.82 -35.85 -1.06
N TRP A 315 -36.87 -34.52 -0.98
CA TRP A 315 -35.86 -33.69 -0.32
C TRP A 315 -36.58 -32.48 0.29
#